data_AF-A0A838H7E4-F1
#
_entry.id   AF-A0A838H7E4-F1
#
_cell.length_a   1.000
_cell.length_b   1.000
_cell.length_c   1.000
_cell.angle_alpha   90.00
_cell.angle_beta   90.00
_cell.angle_gamma   90.00
#
_symmetry.space_group_name_H-M   'P 1'
#
loop_
_entity.id
_entity.type
_entity.pdbx_description
1 polymer ?
#
loop_
_entity_poly.entity_id
_entity_poly.type
_entity_poly.pdbx_seq_one_letter_code
_entity_poly.pdbx_strand_id
1 'polypeptide(L)' 'MRTPTQALADHLLKQPVEQWIRERRSQGKSYRRIALELRDATKQAIEVSDRTITMWAADPQPTEQPTAQAS' A
#
# COMPACT_ATOMS: atom_id res chain seq x y z
N MET A 1 7.86 -5.90 -3.17
CA MET A 1 8.04 -7.01 -2.19
C MET A 1 7.25 -6.66 -0.93
N ARG A 2 6.22 -7.45 -0.59
CA ARG A 2 5.25 -7.09 0.47
C ARG A 2 5.89 -7.18 1.86
N THR A 3 5.86 -6.09 2.62
CA THR A 3 6.45 -6.08 3.98
C THR A 3 5.49 -6.69 5.00
N PRO A 4 5.98 -7.21 6.15
CA PRO A 4 5.11 -7.73 7.21
C PRO A 4 4.09 -6.71 7.70
N THR A 5 4.48 -5.44 7.79
CA THR A 5 3.58 -4.33 8.16
C THR A 5 2.49 -4.09 7.12
N GLN A 6 2.83 -4.23 5.83
CA GLN A 6 1.85 -4.13 4.74
C GLN A 6 0.84 -5.27 4.84
N ALA A 7 1.30 -6.52 5.01
CA ALA A 7 0.43 -7.68 5.19
C ALA A 7 -0.49 -7.55 6.41
N LEU A 8 -0.01 -6.99 7.52
CA LEU A 8 -0.83 -6.67 8.68
C LEU A 8 -1.89 -5.60 8.35
N ALA A 9 -1.51 -4.55 7.60
CA ALA A 9 -2.46 -3.53 7.17
C ALA A 9 -3.58 -4.13 6.32
N ASP A 10 -3.24 -5.03 5.40
CA ASP A 10 -4.21 -5.73 4.56
C ASP A 10 -5.20 -6.55 5.38
N HIS A 11 -4.70 -7.26 6.40
CA HIS A 11 -5.53 -8.04 7.31
C HIS A 11 -6.48 -7.17 8.14
N LEU A 12 -5.98 -6.07 8.72
CA LEU A 12 -6.77 -5.17 9.56
C LEU A 12 -7.80 -4.37 8.76
N LEU A 13 -7.45 -3.96 7.54
CA LEU A 13 -8.37 -3.26 6.63
C LEU A 13 -9.37 -4.18 5.94
N LYS A 14 -9.15 -5.51 5.98
CA LYS A 14 -9.92 -6.52 5.24
C LYS A 14 -9.93 -6.28 3.72
N GLN A 15 -8.95 -5.56 3.21
CA GLN A 15 -8.74 -5.29 1.78
C GLN A 15 -7.25 -4.95 1.54
N PRO A 16 -6.75 -5.03 0.30
CA PRO A 16 -5.40 -4.59 -0.01
C PRO A 16 -5.19 -3.10 0.31
N VAL A 17 -4.20 -2.80 1.14
CA VAL A 17 -3.80 -1.46 1.56
C VAL A 17 -3.41 -0.61 0.37
N GLU A 18 -2.85 -1.21 -0.68
CA GLU A 18 -2.54 -0.51 -1.93
C GLU A 18 -3.80 0.02 -2.62
N GLN A 19 -4.85 -0.81 -2.71
CA GLN A 19 -6.15 -0.38 -3.25
C GLN A 19 -6.75 0.72 -2.38
N TRP A 20 -6.72 0.51 -1.06
CA TRP A 20 -7.20 1.48 -0.07
C TRP A 20 -6.48 2.85 -0.15
N ILE A 21 -5.17 2.85 -0.44
CA ILE A 21 -4.35 4.04 -0.67
C ILE A 21 -4.75 4.71 -1.99
N ARG A 22 -4.89 3.95 -3.09
CA ARG A 22 -5.28 4.47 -4.40
C ARG A 22 -6.65 5.17 -4.36
N GLU A 23 -7.62 4.59 -3.67
CA GLU A 23 -8.95 5.19 -3.46
C GLU A 23 -8.88 6.54 -2.73
N ARG A 24 -7.97 6.69 -1.77
CA ARG A 24 -7.78 7.96 -1.06
C ARG A 24 -7.02 8.97 -1.90
N ARG A 25 -6.08 8.52 -2.72
CA ARG A 25 -5.37 9.38 -3.67
C ARG A 25 -6.31 9.92 -4.75
N SER A 26 -7.26 9.13 -5.23
CA SER A 26 -8.28 9.62 -6.18
C SER A 26 -9.25 10.63 -5.54
N GLN A 27 -9.44 10.58 -4.22
CA GLN A 27 -10.14 11.61 -3.44
C GLN A 27 -9.28 12.88 -3.17
N GLY A 28 -8.06 12.96 -3.72
CA GLY A 28 -7.18 14.12 -3.53
C GLY A 28 -6.45 14.17 -2.19
N LYS A 29 -6.49 13.10 -1.38
CA LYS A 29 -5.82 13.08 -0.07
C LYS A 29 -4.30 12.99 -0.23
N SER A 30 -3.57 13.71 0.64
CA SER A 30 -2.10 13.62 0.71
C SER A 30 -1.66 12.33 1.41
N TYR A 31 -0.45 11.83 1.10
CA TYR A 31 0.08 10.62 1.75
C TYR A 31 0.19 10.75 3.27
N ARG A 32 0.50 11.96 3.77
CA ARG A 32 0.47 12.27 5.21
C ARG A 32 -0.93 12.09 5.81
N ARG A 33 -1.99 12.54 5.12
CA ARG A 33 -3.36 12.34 5.58
C ARG A 33 -3.75 10.86 5.55
N ILE A 34 -3.34 10.14 4.52
CA ILE A 34 -3.58 8.70 4.36
C ILE A 34 -2.92 7.90 5.48
N ALA A 35 -1.69 8.24 5.88
CA ALA A 35 -1.02 7.63 7.02
C ALA A 35 -1.79 7.79 8.34
N LEU A 36 -2.33 8.99 8.60
CA LEU A 36 -3.16 9.26 9.77
C LEU A 36 -4.48 8.49 9.73
N GLU A 37 -5.14 8.44 8.58
CA GLU A 37 -6.36 7.65 8.40
C GLU A 37 -6.10 6.15 8.53
N LEU A 38 -4.91 5.66 8.15
CA LEU A 38 -4.54 4.26 8.30
C LEU A 38 -4.36 3.92 9.78
N ARG A 39 -3.70 4.80 10.53
CA ARG A 39 -3.58 4.66 11.99
C ARG A 39 -4.95 4.61 12.65
N ASP A 40 -5.86 5.50 12.26
CA ASP A 40 -7.23 5.53 12.81
C ASP A 40 -8.02 4.26 12.45
N ALA A 41 -8.04 3.88 11.16
CA ALA A 41 -8.75 2.70 10.66
C ALA A 41 -8.24 1.38 11.27
N THR A 42 -6.97 1.33 11.65
CA THR A 42 -6.34 0.17 12.30
C THR A 42 -6.40 0.23 13.83
N LYS A 43 -7.17 1.15 14.41
CA LYS A 43 -7.26 1.35 15.87
C LYS A 43 -5.89 1.55 16.52
N GLN A 44 -5.03 2.30 15.84
CA GLN A 44 -3.65 2.60 16.22
C GLN A 44 -2.68 1.42 16.21
N ALA A 45 -3.07 0.26 15.67
CA ALA A 45 -2.18 -0.90 15.54
C ALA A 45 -1.07 -0.69 14.50
N ILE A 46 -1.28 0.21 13.53
CA ILE A 46 -0.29 0.54 12.50
C ILE A 46 0.01 2.03 12.54
N GLU A 47 1.27 2.36 12.81
CA GLU A 47 1.80 3.71 12.68
C GLU A 47 2.95 3.70 11.67
N VAL A 48 2.78 4.46 10.59
CA VAL A 48 3.76 4.55 9.50
C VAL A 48 3.85 5.98 8.98
N SER A 49 4.98 6.34 8.39
CA SER A 49 5.21 7.65 7.79
C SER A 49 4.59 7.75 6.38
N ASP A 50 4.39 8.97 5.88
CA ASP A 50 3.93 9.21 4.50
C ASP A 50 4.88 8.63 3.43
N ARG A 51 6.18 8.55 3.73
CA ARG A 51 7.18 7.88 2.90
C ARG A 51 6.87 6.39 2.73
N THR A 52 6.45 5.71 3.80
CA THR A 52 6.05 4.30 3.76
C THR A 52 4.80 4.09 2.91
N ILE A 53 3.80 4.96 3.07
CA ILE A 53 2.60 4.96 2.23
C ILE A 53 2.97 5.16 0.75
N THR A 54 3.92 6.05 0.47
CA THR A 54 4.41 6.30 -0.90
C THR A 54 5.07 5.05 -1.50
N MET A 55 5.87 4.33 -0.71
CA MET A 55 6.48 3.06 -1.14
C MET A 55 5.44 1.99 -1.44
N TRP A 56 4.40 1.85 -0.61
CA TRP A 56 3.30 0.90 -0.87
C TRP A 56 2.44 1.32 -2.07
N ALA A 57 2.26 2.62 -2.31
CA ALA A 57 1.55 3.11 -3.49
C ALA A 57 2.33 2.88 -4.80
N ALA A 58 3.66 2.79 -4.72
CA ALA A 58 4.58 2.71 -5.85
C ALA A 58 5.14 1.30 -6.09
N ASP A 59 4.51 0.23 -5.57
CA ASP A 59 4.80 -1.15 -6.00
C ASP A 59 3.89 -1.45 -7.21
N PRO A 60 4.35 -1.25 -8.47
CA PRO A 60 3.80 -1.99 -9.57
C PRO A 60 4.24 -3.43 -9.37
N GLN A 61 3.28 -4.35 -9.31
CA GLN A 61 3.57 -5.75 -9.60
C GLN A 61 4.48 -5.81 -10.84
N PRO A 62 5.60 -6.54 -10.83
CA PRO A 62 6.34 -6.76 -12.07
C PRO A 62 5.39 -7.50 -13.01
N THR A 63 4.86 -6.78 -13.99
CA THR A 63 4.23 -7.37 -15.18
C THR A 63 5.20 -8.39 -15.73
N GLU A 64 4.71 -9.61 -15.82
CA GLU A 64 5.41 -10.83 -16.20
C GLU A 64 6.29 -10.62 -17.45
N GLN A 65 7.56 -11.06 -17.37
CA GLN A 65 8.43 -11.21 -18.54
C GLN A 65 7.93 -12.38 -19.40
N PRO A 66 7.65 -12.22 -20.70
CA PRO A 66 7.65 -13.36 -21.60
C PRO A 66 9.11 -13.68 -21.94
N THR A 67 9.63 -14.72 -21.28
CA THR A 67 10.87 -15.39 -21.65
C THR A 67 10.68 -16.02 -23.03
N ALA A 68 11.20 -15.39 -24.09
CA ALA A 68 11.43 -16.05 -25.37
C ALA A 68 12.94 -16.15 -25.58
N GLN A 69 13.49 -17.16 -24.91
CA GLN A 69 14.82 -17.71 -25.15
C GLN A 69 14.78 -18.41 -26.51
N ALA A 70 15.61 -17.99 -27.46
CA ALA A 70 15.89 -18.75 -28.67
C ALA A 70 17.41 -18.96 -28.76
N SER A 71 17.78 -20.22 -28.66
CA SER A 71 19.13 -20.79 -28.80
C SER A 71 19.60 -20.83 -30.24
#